data_AF-A0A1H2XX48-F1
#
_entry.id   AF-A0A1H2XX48-F1
#
_cell.length_a   1.000
_cell.length_b   1.000
_cell.length_c   1.000
_cell.angle_alpha   90.00
_cell.angle_beta   90.00
_cell.angle_gamma   90.00
#
_symmetry.space_group_name_H-M   'P 1'
#
loop_
_entity.id
_entity.type
_entity.pdbx_description
1 polymer ?
#
loop_
_entity_poly.entity_id
_entity_poly.type
_entity_poly.pdbx_seq_one_letter_code
_entity_poly.pdbx_strand_id
1 'polypeptide(L)'
;MKRVVKVWYLVLTLVLLCSCVPVEAKAGTQIRLNKTNVTLVQGESVRLTVSGTRKSLRWSSSNTVIAVVSSNGIVTAKKKGRATITGRVGNKKLHCRVTVRAKEKNTSRDKRKTQAQSRREFADYILEHGEYDDEGNKALIWEKNDLSALITEEIAYDASEDELQFSMSFGSKREEDGYGITVLICSVPVNESKSNVSWSFEINDEDLEEIGTVMAFSTDVTLSSIKSEKNHLDWILLNPSGLLSYEDEDDLLELADTVVDTWYTMTNYLCSIKAPGYDLASLGFGM
;
A
#
# COMPACT_ATOMS: atom_id res chain seq x y z
N MET A 1 -32.39 95.49 -16.96
CA MET A 1 -31.74 94.57 -17.91
C MET A 1 -30.65 93.68 -17.30
N LYS A 2 -29.68 94.18 -16.52
CA LYS A 2 -28.55 93.38 -15.98
C LYS A 2 -28.92 92.20 -15.06
N ARG A 3 -30.05 92.27 -14.33
CA ARG A 3 -30.53 91.19 -13.44
C ARG A 3 -31.19 90.03 -14.20
N VAL A 4 -31.88 90.33 -15.30
CA VAL A 4 -32.54 89.32 -16.14
C VAL A 4 -31.50 88.50 -16.91
N VAL A 5 -30.43 89.15 -17.40
CA VAL A 5 -29.32 88.46 -18.07
C VAL A 5 -28.60 87.48 -17.13
N LYS A 6 -28.37 87.84 -15.86
CA LYS A 6 -27.75 86.93 -14.87
C LYS A 6 -28.62 85.70 -14.55
N VAL A 7 -29.94 85.87 -14.48
CA VAL A 7 -30.87 84.75 -14.25
C VAL A 7 -30.90 83.82 -15.46
N TRP A 8 -30.87 84.38 -16.68
CA TRP A 8 -30.77 83.59 -17.91
C TRP A 8 -29.45 82.82 -18.01
N TYR A 9 -28.32 83.42 -17.63
CA TYR A 9 -27.04 82.70 -17.57
C TYR A 9 -27.06 81.55 -16.55
N LEU A 10 -27.69 81.75 -15.38
CA LEU A 10 -27.80 80.73 -14.34
C LEU A 10 -28.68 79.54 -14.78
N VAL A 11 -29.77 79.81 -15.50
CA VAL A 11 -30.65 78.76 -16.05
C VAL A 11 -29.97 78.04 -17.21
N LEU A 12 -29.25 78.75 -18.09
CA LEU A 12 -28.50 78.15 -19.21
C LEU A 12 -27.35 77.25 -18.71
N THR A 13 -26.65 77.63 -17.65
CA THR A 13 -25.61 76.80 -17.03
C THR A 13 -26.19 75.58 -16.32
N LEU A 14 -27.39 75.68 -15.73
CA LEU A 14 -28.07 74.54 -15.10
C LEU A 14 -28.52 73.49 -16.14
N VAL A 15 -28.93 73.93 -17.33
CA VAL A 15 -29.33 73.06 -18.44
C VAL A 15 -28.12 72.38 -19.12
N LEU A 16 -26.99 73.08 -19.24
CA LEU A 16 -25.72 72.50 -19.76
C LEU A 16 -25.07 71.49 -18.79
N LEU A 17 -25.36 71.59 -17.48
CA LEU A 17 -24.98 70.58 -16.47
C LEU A 17 -25.88 69.33 -16.50
N CYS A 18 -26.95 69.32 -17.32
CA CYS A 18 -27.95 68.25 -17.39
C CYS A 18 -27.77 67.30 -18.59
N SER A 19 -26.66 67.38 -19.34
CA SER A 19 -26.41 66.52 -20.52
C SER A 19 -25.36 65.42 -20.33
N CYS A 20 -25.00 65.09 -19.08
CA CYS A 20 -24.26 63.86 -18.79
C CYS A 20 -25.10 62.99 -17.86
N VAL A 21 -26.28 62.57 -18.33
CA VAL A 21 -26.89 61.36 -17.77
C VAL A 21 -26.07 60.22 -18.38
N PRO A 22 -25.30 59.45 -17.59
CA PRO A 22 -24.67 58.26 -18.12
C PRO A 22 -25.79 57.37 -18.66
N VAL A 23 -25.79 57.10 -19.97
CA VAL A 23 -26.59 56.02 -20.51
C VAL A 23 -26.06 54.75 -19.87
N GLU A 24 -26.77 54.23 -18.87
CA GLU A 24 -26.51 52.91 -18.34
C GLU A 24 -26.76 51.90 -19.46
N ALA A 25 -25.70 51.58 -20.18
CA ALA A 25 -25.66 50.49 -21.10
C ALA A 25 -26.09 49.24 -20.35
N LYS A 26 -27.27 48.72 -20.68
CA LYS A 26 -27.82 47.49 -20.13
C LYS A 26 -26.77 46.39 -20.37
N ALA A 27 -26.02 46.05 -19.32
CA ALA A 27 -24.95 45.08 -19.40
C ALA A 27 -25.49 43.80 -20.03
N GLY A 28 -25.03 43.49 -21.24
CA GLY A 28 -25.35 42.23 -21.90
C GLY A 28 -24.91 41.11 -20.95
N THR A 29 -25.86 40.36 -20.43
CA THR A 29 -25.59 39.40 -19.36
C THR A 29 -24.63 38.34 -19.92
N GLN A 30 -23.36 38.41 -19.54
CA GLN A 30 -22.33 37.52 -20.08
C GLN A 30 -22.70 36.08 -19.71
N ILE A 31 -22.90 35.24 -20.73
CA ILE A 31 -23.21 33.83 -20.54
C ILE A 31 -22.02 33.17 -19.85
N ARG A 32 -22.23 32.64 -18.65
CA ARG A 32 -21.16 32.09 -17.82
C ARG A 32 -21.59 30.83 -17.07
N LEU A 33 -20.62 29.96 -16.84
CA LEU A 33 -20.75 28.72 -16.09
C LEU A 33 -20.37 28.94 -14.62
N ASN A 34 -21.09 28.32 -13.68
CA ASN A 34 -20.77 28.44 -12.25
C ASN A 34 -19.42 27.82 -11.85
N LYS A 35 -18.98 26.76 -12.54
CA LYS A 35 -17.72 26.05 -12.28
C LYS A 35 -17.09 25.61 -13.60
N THR A 36 -15.81 25.91 -13.78
CA THR A 36 -15.03 25.50 -14.97
C THR A 36 -14.10 24.32 -14.69
N ASN A 37 -13.85 23.99 -13.42
CA ASN A 37 -13.11 22.81 -12.99
C ASN A 37 -13.76 22.24 -11.72
N VAL A 38 -13.91 20.93 -11.63
CA VAL A 38 -14.40 20.22 -10.44
C VAL A 38 -13.60 18.94 -10.24
N THR A 39 -13.26 18.66 -8.98
CA THR A 39 -12.75 17.35 -8.56
C THR A 39 -13.85 16.65 -7.76
N LEU A 40 -14.20 15.43 -8.15
CA LEU A 40 -15.23 14.62 -7.50
C LEU A 40 -14.66 13.26 -7.12
N VAL A 41 -15.18 12.68 -6.05
CA VAL A 41 -14.98 11.27 -5.75
C VAL A 41 -16.04 10.45 -6.51
N GLN A 42 -15.68 9.25 -6.97
CA GLN A 42 -16.62 8.36 -7.65
C GLN A 42 -17.90 8.16 -6.83
N GLY A 43 -19.06 8.32 -7.48
CA GLY A 43 -20.39 8.31 -6.85
C GLY A 43 -20.90 9.70 -6.45
N GLU A 44 -20.04 10.69 -6.29
CA GLU A 44 -20.48 12.06 -6.02
C GLU A 44 -21.10 12.72 -7.25
N SER A 45 -21.93 13.73 -6.98
CA SER A 45 -22.54 14.54 -8.02
C SER A 45 -22.46 16.03 -7.70
N VAL A 46 -22.39 16.85 -8.74
CA VAL A 46 -22.38 18.32 -8.64
C VAL A 46 -23.32 18.90 -9.68
N ARG A 47 -23.98 20.02 -9.36
CA ARG A 47 -24.80 20.76 -10.33
C ARG A 47 -23.98 21.85 -11.03
N LEU A 48 -23.96 21.80 -12.35
CA LEU A 48 -23.51 22.90 -13.19
C LEU A 48 -24.69 23.78 -13.60
N THR A 49 -24.54 25.09 -13.46
CA THR A 49 -25.55 26.09 -13.82
C THR A 49 -24.97 27.14 -14.75
N VAL A 50 -25.76 27.57 -15.72
CA VAL A 50 -25.41 28.61 -16.68
C VAL A 50 -26.27 29.83 -16.41
N SER A 51 -25.64 30.99 -16.20
CA SER A 51 -26.32 32.28 -16.00
C SER A 51 -26.16 33.18 -17.23
N GLY A 52 -27.00 34.21 -17.33
CA GLY A 52 -26.95 35.18 -18.43
C GLY A 52 -27.63 34.72 -19.73
N THR A 53 -28.50 33.71 -19.67
CA THR A 53 -29.30 33.27 -20.82
C THR A 53 -30.67 32.76 -20.42
N ARG A 54 -31.65 32.90 -21.32
CA ARG A 54 -32.96 32.22 -21.26
C ARG A 54 -33.09 31.12 -22.33
N LYS A 55 -32.05 30.90 -23.13
CA LYS A 55 -32.06 29.90 -24.21
C LYS A 55 -31.91 28.50 -23.65
N SER A 56 -32.46 27.51 -24.36
CA SER A 56 -32.33 26.10 -24.02
C SER A 56 -30.86 25.66 -23.95
N LEU A 57 -30.52 24.87 -22.94
CA LEU A 57 -29.18 24.37 -22.66
C LEU A 57 -29.10 22.88 -22.98
N ARG A 58 -28.08 22.46 -23.74
CA ARG A 58 -27.80 21.05 -24.03
C ARG A 58 -26.47 20.65 -23.41
N TRP A 59 -26.46 19.56 -22.65
CA TRP A 59 -25.27 19.04 -21.98
C TRP A 59 -24.70 17.83 -22.71
N SER A 60 -23.39 17.66 -22.64
CA SER A 60 -22.68 16.49 -23.14
C SER A 60 -21.43 16.22 -22.32
N SER A 61 -21.00 14.96 -22.26
CA SER A 61 -19.72 14.55 -21.68
C SER A 61 -18.82 13.99 -22.77
N SER A 62 -17.53 14.30 -22.70
CA SER A 62 -16.51 13.69 -23.56
C SER A 62 -16.23 12.22 -23.23
N ASN A 63 -16.52 11.77 -22.01
CA ASN A 63 -16.39 10.36 -21.62
C ASN A 63 -17.43 10.01 -20.55
N THR A 64 -18.50 9.33 -20.98
CA THR A 64 -19.62 8.91 -20.12
C THR A 64 -19.27 7.74 -19.20
N VAL A 65 -18.15 7.04 -19.43
CA VAL A 65 -17.62 6.02 -18.50
C VAL A 65 -16.98 6.69 -17.29
N ILE A 66 -16.39 7.88 -17.46
CA ILE A 66 -15.73 8.64 -16.39
C ILE A 66 -16.71 9.56 -15.65
N ALA A 67 -17.50 10.36 -16.38
CA ALA A 67 -18.51 11.24 -15.79
C ALA A 67 -19.69 11.44 -16.75
N VAL A 68 -20.91 11.36 -16.21
CA VAL A 68 -22.15 11.64 -16.97
C VAL A 68 -22.75 12.97 -16.54
N VAL A 69 -23.49 13.60 -17.44
CA VAL A 69 -24.25 14.82 -17.15
C VAL A 69 -25.70 14.62 -17.61
N SER A 70 -26.65 14.96 -16.75
CA SER A 70 -28.07 14.93 -17.05
C SER A 70 -28.53 16.18 -17.81
N SER A 71 -29.75 16.15 -18.35
CA SER A 71 -30.38 17.30 -19.02
C SER A 71 -30.51 18.54 -18.13
N ASN A 72 -30.62 18.36 -16.81
CA ASN A 72 -30.70 19.45 -15.82
C ASN A 72 -29.33 19.90 -15.27
N GLY A 73 -28.23 19.43 -15.85
CA GLY A 73 -26.87 19.85 -15.50
C GLY A 73 -26.29 19.21 -14.25
N ILE A 74 -26.83 18.08 -13.78
CA ILE A 74 -26.23 17.30 -12.70
C ILE A 74 -25.15 16.41 -13.32
N VAL A 75 -23.92 16.60 -12.88
CA VAL A 75 -22.77 15.81 -13.27
C VAL A 75 -22.52 14.75 -12.20
N THR A 76 -22.49 13.47 -12.58
CA THR A 76 -22.23 12.34 -11.70
C THR A 76 -20.92 11.66 -12.07
N ALA A 77 -20.04 11.48 -11.08
CA ALA A 77 -18.74 10.84 -11.24
C ALA A 77 -18.89 9.30 -11.24
N LYS A 78 -18.42 8.63 -12.31
CA LYS A 78 -18.58 7.18 -12.51
C LYS A 78 -17.31 6.36 -12.36
N LYS A 79 -16.18 6.82 -12.88
CA LYS A 79 -14.89 6.10 -12.84
C LYS A 79 -13.73 7.07 -12.73
N LYS A 80 -12.66 6.66 -12.03
CA LYS A 80 -11.40 7.43 -11.94
C LYS A 80 -10.92 7.84 -13.33
N GLY A 81 -10.57 9.11 -13.48
CA GLY A 81 -10.11 9.66 -14.75
C GLY A 81 -10.47 11.13 -14.92
N ARG A 82 -10.34 11.65 -16.14
CA ARG A 82 -10.72 13.04 -16.47
C ARG A 82 -11.75 13.04 -17.60
N ALA A 83 -12.77 13.88 -17.46
CA ALA A 83 -13.76 14.13 -18.50
C ALA A 83 -14.08 15.62 -18.57
N THR A 84 -14.35 16.12 -19.77
CA THR A 84 -14.86 17.47 -19.99
C THR A 84 -16.37 17.42 -20.22
N ILE A 85 -17.11 18.21 -19.43
CA ILE A 85 -18.54 18.44 -19.60
C ILE A 85 -18.74 19.72 -20.42
N THR A 86 -19.58 19.66 -21.45
CA THR A 86 -19.86 20.78 -22.34
C THR A 86 -21.33 21.19 -22.27
N GLY A 87 -21.57 22.44 -21.87
CA GLY A 87 -22.88 23.10 -21.93
C GLY A 87 -23.00 23.95 -23.18
N ARG A 88 -23.96 23.64 -24.06
CA ARG A 88 -24.20 24.36 -25.32
C ARG A 88 -25.42 25.25 -25.21
N VAL A 89 -25.23 26.54 -25.48
CA VAL A 89 -26.29 27.56 -25.55
C VAL A 89 -26.26 28.19 -26.94
N GLY A 90 -27.14 27.73 -27.83
CA GLY A 90 -27.09 28.09 -29.26
C GLY A 90 -25.74 27.72 -29.87
N ASN A 91 -25.00 28.73 -30.34
CA ASN A 91 -23.66 28.56 -30.94
C ASN A 91 -22.51 28.65 -29.93
N LYS A 92 -22.78 29.01 -28.66
CA LYS A 92 -21.75 29.10 -27.63
C LYS A 92 -21.59 27.76 -26.91
N LYS A 93 -20.35 27.38 -26.63
CA LYS A 93 -19.97 26.22 -25.83
C LYS A 93 -19.27 26.69 -24.56
N LEU A 94 -19.64 26.11 -23.44
CA LEU A 94 -19.02 26.29 -22.12
C LEU A 94 -18.44 24.96 -21.68
N HIS A 95 -17.26 24.96 -21.09
CA HIS A 95 -16.55 23.74 -20.70
C HIS A 95 -16.30 23.71 -19.19
N CYS A 96 -16.51 22.54 -18.59
CA CYS A 96 -16.08 22.22 -17.24
C CYS A 96 -15.21 20.97 -17.26
N ARG A 97 -13.98 21.05 -16.74
CA ARG A 97 -13.12 19.89 -16.54
C ARG A 97 -13.53 19.17 -15.26
N VAL A 98 -13.74 17.87 -15.34
CA VAL A 98 -14.08 17.01 -14.21
C VAL A 98 -12.93 16.05 -14.01
N THR A 99 -12.32 16.09 -12.83
CA THR A 99 -11.35 15.08 -12.40
C THR A 99 -12.03 14.17 -11.40
N VAL A 100 -12.16 12.89 -11.73
CA VAL A 100 -12.74 11.88 -10.85
C VAL A 100 -11.61 11.15 -10.14
N ARG A 101 -11.61 11.23 -8.81
CA ARG A 101 -10.80 10.37 -7.94
C ARG A 101 -11.56 9.07 -7.71
N ALA A 102 -10.83 7.96 -7.54
CA ALA A 102 -11.47 6.73 -7.11
C ALA A 102 -12.14 6.97 -5.75
N LYS A 103 -13.33 6.40 -5.56
CA LYS A 103 -13.87 6.24 -4.21
C LYS A 103 -12.91 5.29 -3.52
N GLU A 104 -12.29 5.74 -2.43
CA GLU A 104 -11.59 4.82 -1.56
C GLU A 104 -12.61 3.75 -1.19
N LYS A 105 -12.35 2.50 -1.58
CA LYS A 105 -13.09 1.39 -1.00
C LYS A 105 -12.75 1.48 0.48
N ASN A 106 -13.71 1.85 1.32
CA ASN A 106 -13.63 1.64 2.75
C ASN A 106 -13.67 0.12 3.00
N THR A 107 -12.58 -0.56 2.66
CA THR A 107 -12.13 -1.78 3.34
C THR A 107 -11.13 -1.43 4.44
N SER A 108 -10.89 -0.13 4.71
CA SER A 108 -9.89 0.38 5.64
C SER A 108 -10.47 1.16 6.84
N ARG A 109 -11.79 1.05 7.07
CA ARG A 109 -12.44 1.61 8.26
C ARG A 109 -13.32 0.63 9.03
N ASP A 110 -13.24 -0.66 8.70
CA ASP A 110 -13.16 -1.65 9.76
C ASP A 110 -11.77 -1.49 10.38
N LYS A 111 -11.70 -1.53 11.71
CA LYS A 111 -10.48 -1.41 12.52
C LYS A 111 -9.29 -2.02 11.77
N ARG A 112 -8.28 -1.22 11.41
CA ARG A 112 -7.01 -1.78 10.90
C ARG A 112 -6.54 -2.75 11.97
N LYS A 113 -6.61 -4.05 11.68
CA LYS A 113 -6.22 -5.09 12.64
C LYS A 113 -4.78 -4.84 13.02
N THR A 114 -4.46 -4.98 14.31
CA THR A 114 -3.06 -4.98 14.73
C THR A 114 -2.36 -6.18 14.11
N GLN A 115 -1.02 -6.16 14.07
CA GLN A 115 -0.25 -7.29 13.59
C GLN A 115 -0.55 -8.55 14.43
N ALA A 116 -0.57 -8.41 15.76
CA ALA A 116 -1.01 -9.47 16.68
C ALA A 116 -2.41 -10.03 16.37
N GLN A 117 -3.39 -9.16 16.07
CA GLN A 117 -4.73 -9.63 15.65
C GLN A 117 -4.69 -10.42 14.34
N SER A 118 -3.84 -10.01 13.40
CA SER A 118 -3.69 -10.70 12.12
C SER A 118 -3.00 -12.05 12.29
N ARG A 119 -1.95 -12.12 13.13
CA ARG A 119 -1.29 -13.37 13.50
C ARG A 119 -2.24 -14.33 14.20
N ARG A 120 -3.04 -13.84 15.15
CA ARG A 120 -4.00 -14.67 15.89
C ARG A 120 -5.05 -15.31 14.98
N GLU A 121 -5.62 -14.51 14.09
CA GLU A 121 -6.58 -15.02 13.11
C GLU A 121 -5.93 -16.04 12.16
N PHE A 122 -4.67 -15.82 11.78
CA PHE A 122 -3.93 -16.73 10.94
C PHE A 122 -3.58 -18.04 11.68
N ALA A 123 -3.18 -17.96 12.95
CA ALA A 123 -2.98 -19.13 13.81
C ALA A 123 -4.27 -19.94 13.96
N ASP A 124 -5.41 -19.29 14.20
CA ASP A 124 -6.72 -19.95 14.26
C ASP A 124 -7.08 -20.62 12.93
N TYR A 125 -6.73 -19.99 11.79
CA TYR A 125 -6.90 -20.59 10.47
C TYR A 125 -6.05 -21.85 10.29
N ILE A 126 -4.77 -21.82 10.71
CA ILE A 126 -3.87 -22.97 10.65
C ILE A 126 -4.40 -24.11 11.54
N LEU A 127 -4.90 -23.81 12.74
CA LEU A 127 -5.50 -24.82 13.60
C LEU A 127 -6.71 -25.52 12.95
N GLU A 128 -7.52 -24.77 12.20
CA GLU A 128 -8.72 -25.29 11.54
C GLU A 128 -8.42 -26.03 10.23
N HIS A 129 -7.44 -25.57 9.45
CA HIS A 129 -7.21 -26.03 8.06
C HIS A 129 -5.87 -26.73 7.83
N GLY A 130 -4.91 -26.60 8.73
CA GLY A 130 -3.57 -27.15 8.60
C GLY A 130 -3.53 -28.67 8.78
N GLU A 131 -2.46 -29.27 8.29
CA GLU A 131 -2.08 -30.66 8.53
C GLU A 131 -1.13 -30.72 9.73
N TYR A 132 -0.85 -31.92 10.26
CA TYR A 132 0.17 -32.06 11.30
C TYR A 132 1.53 -32.25 10.65
N ASP A 133 2.51 -31.46 11.07
CA ASP A 133 3.91 -31.67 10.70
C ASP A 133 4.55 -32.77 11.56
N ASP A 134 5.84 -33.03 11.31
CA ASP A 134 6.62 -34.07 12.00
C ASP A 134 6.89 -33.74 13.48
N GLU A 135 6.75 -32.46 13.87
CA GLU A 135 6.84 -32.00 15.26
C GLU A 135 5.48 -32.07 15.99
N GLY A 136 4.40 -32.37 15.26
CA GLY A 136 3.04 -32.45 15.79
C GLY A 136 2.33 -31.10 15.89
N ASN A 137 2.91 -30.05 15.30
CA ASN A 137 2.26 -28.75 15.17
C ASN A 137 1.31 -28.74 13.97
N LYS A 138 0.33 -27.83 13.97
CA LYS A 138 -0.53 -27.62 12.80
C LYS A 138 0.21 -26.71 11.82
N ALA A 139 0.29 -27.10 10.55
CA ALA A 139 1.02 -26.39 9.52
C ALA A 139 0.28 -26.33 8.18
N LEU A 140 0.57 -25.29 7.40
CA LEU A 140 0.30 -25.25 5.97
C LEU A 140 1.60 -25.54 5.24
N ILE A 141 1.64 -26.61 4.44
CA ILE A 141 2.85 -27.13 3.83
C ILE A 141 2.79 -26.98 2.31
N TRP A 142 3.87 -26.50 1.72
CA TRP A 142 4.10 -26.35 0.29
C TRP A 142 5.37 -27.11 -0.10
N GLU A 143 5.19 -28.25 -0.75
CA GLU A 143 6.31 -29.01 -1.29
C GLU A 143 6.56 -28.66 -2.75
N LYS A 144 7.82 -28.37 -3.08
CA LYS A 144 8.28 -28.23 -4.47
C LYS A 144 9.39 -29.22 -4.73
N ASN A 145 9.02 -30.34 -5.35
CA ASN A 145 9.96 -31.34 -5.84
C ASN A 145 10.50 -30.93 -7.22
N ASP A 146 11.75 -30.48 -7.29
CA ASP A 146 12.49 -30.35 -8.55
C ASP A 146 13.57 -31.44 -8.62
N LEU A 147 13.88 -31.93 -9.82
CA LEU A 147 14.73 -33.11 -10.07
C LEU A 147 16.17 -32.99 -9.51
N SER A 148 16.59 -31.81 -9.09
CA SER A 148 17.90 -31.51 -8.51
C SER A 148 17.90 -31.10 -7.04
N ALA A 149 16.75 -30.77 -6.45
CA ALA A 149 16.66 -30.33 -5.05
C ALA A 149 15.24 -30.51 -4.47
N LEU A 150 15.17 -30.99 -3.23
CA LEU A 150 13.94 -30.98 -2.44
C LEU A 150 13.81 -29.60 -1.79
N ILE A 151 12.71 -28.89 -2.05
CA ILE A 151 12.38 -27.66 -1.31
C ILE A 151 11.04 -27.85 -0.64
N THR A 152 11.03 -27.75 0.69
CA THR A 152 9.80 -27.74 1.49
C THR A 152 9.69 -26.37 2.14
N GLU A 153 8.51 -25.75 2.02
CA GLU A 153 8.16 -24.52 2.72
C GLU A 153 6.94 -24.79 3.58
N GLU A 154 6.94 -24.36 4.82
CA GLU A 154 5.78 -24.50 5.70
C GLU A 154 5.61 -23.29 6.60
N ILE A 155 4.38 -23.10 7.06
CA ILE A 155 4.08 -22.21 8.18
C ILE A 155 3.27 -22.97 9.22
N ALA A 156 3.88 -23.19 10.36
CA ALA A 156 3.31 -23.87 11.51
C ALA A 156 2.85 -22.86 12.57
N TYR A 157 1.88 -23.27 13.38
CA TYR A 157 1.56 -22.61 14.63
C TYR A 157 1.98 -23.50 15.79
N ASP A 158 3.02 -23.06 16.51
CA ASP A 158 3.46 -23.68 17.76
C ASP A 158 2.58 -23.14 18.89
N ALA A 159 1.68 -23.99 19.37
CA ALA A 159 0.75 -23.63 20.45
C ALA A 159 1.42 -23.60 21.84
N SER A 160 2.61 -24.20 21.99
CA SER A 160 3.33 -24.25 23.26
C SER A 160 4.06 -22.94 23.54
N GLU A 161 4.69 -22.36 22.52
CA GLU A 161 5.37 -21.06 22.57
C GLU A 161 4.45 -19.89 22.12
N ASP A 162 3.28 -20.18 21.56
CA ASP A 162 2.34 -19.21 20.97
C ASP A 162 2.96 -18.39 19.84
N GLU A 163 3.64 -19.08 18.92
CA GLU A 163 4.39 -18.49 17.82
C GLU A 163 3.96 -19.06 16.46
N LEU A 164 4.03 -18.23 15.42
CA LEU A 164 4.00 -18.70 14.04
C LEU A 164 5.44 -18.95 13.60
N GLN A 165 5.71 -20.15 13.11
CA GLN A 165 7.01 -20.55 12.61
C GLN A 165 6.92 -20.77 11.11
N PHE A 166 7.68 -19.99 10.35
CA PHE A 166 7.89 -20.26 8.92
C PHE A 166 9.19 -21.03 8.78
N SER A 167 9.14 -22.21 8.17
CA SER A 167 10.32 -23.02 7.92
C SER A 167 10.51 -23.25 6.41
N MET A 168 11.77 -23.35 6.00
CA MET A 168 12.16 -23.69 4.64
C MET A 168 13.34 -24.64 4.65
N SER A 169 13.15 -25.81 4.03
CA SER A 169 14.16 -26.86 3.96
C SER A 169 14.63 -27.04 2.52
N PHE A 170 15.96 -27.15 2.34
CA PHE A 170 16.61 -27.39 1.06
C PHE A 170 17.44 -28.67 1.14
N GLY A 171 17.07 -29.68 0.37
CA GLY A 171 17.85 -30.89 0.16
C GLY A 171 18.65 -30.81 -1.13
N SER A 172 19.98 -30.91 -1.06
CA SER A 172 20.83 -31.01 -2.25
C SER A 172 21.32 -32.45 -2.44
N LYS A 173 21.10 -33.01 -3.65
CA LYS A 173 21.54 -34.36 -3.98
C LYS A 173 23.06 -34.38 -4.21
N ARG A 174 23.81 -35.15 -3.42
CA ARG A 174 25.25 -35.38 -3.68
C ARG A 174 25.47 -36.62 -4.56
N GLU A 175 26.62 -36.68 -5.23
CA GLU A 175 26.92 -37.68 -6.25
C GLU A 175 27.06 -39.12 -5.71
N GLU A 176 27.45 -39.31 -4.44
CA GLU A 176 27.68 -40.67 -3.88
C GLU A 176 26.90 -41.05 -2.60
N ASP A 177 26.60 -40.17 -1.62
CA ASP A 177 26.22 -40.68 -0.27
C ASP A 177 25.03 -40.06 0.49
N GLY A 178 24.15 -39.24 -0.11
CA GLY A 178 22.96 -38.77 0.59
C GLY A 178 22.46 -37.38 0.18
N TYR A 179 21.58 -36.80 0.99
CA TYR A 179 21.13 -35.42 0.85
C TYR A 179 21.59 -34.61 2.07
N GLY A 180 22.36 -33.55 1.85
CA GLY A 180 22.51 -32.51 2.87
C GLY A 180 21.23 -31.68 2.93
N ILE A 181 20.65 -31.52 4.13
CA ILE A 181 19.43 -30.75 4.36
C ILE A 181 19.80 -29.48 5.13
N THR A 182 19.48 -28.33 4.56
CA THR A 182 19.56 -27.05 5.27
C THR A 182 18.16 -26.56 5.60
N VAL A 183 17.91 -26.23 6.86
CA VAL A 183 16.62 -25.71 7.32
C VAL A 183 16.80 -24.28 7.83
N LEU A 184 15.92 -23.39 7.35
CA LEU A 184 15.81 -22.02 7.82
C LEU A 184 14.48 -21.85 8.52
N ILE A 185 14.51 -21.33 9.74
CA ILE A 185 13.32 -21.13 10.56
C ILE A 185 13.24 -19.67 10.97
N CYS A 186 12.04 -19.10 10.84
CA CYS A 186 11.69 -17.78 11.31
C CYS A 186 10.48 -17.90 12.22
N SER A 187 10.57 -17.41 13.46
CA SER A 187 9.49 -17.46 14.43
C SER A 187 9.03 -16.05 14.82
N VAL A 188 7.71 -15.86 14.88
CA VAL A 188 7.09 -14.61 15.34
C VAL A 188 6.01 -14.89 16.39
N PRO A 189 6.03 -14.20 17.54
CA PRO A 189 5.05 -14.41 18.59
C PRO A 189 3.67 -13.90 18.15
N VAL A 190 2.61 -14.65 18.43
CA VAL A 190 1.26 -14.33 17.95
C VAL A 190 0.70 -13.09 18.64
N ASN A 191 0.89 -12.98 19.95
CA ASN A 191 0.22 -11.96 20.77
C ASN A 191 1.03 -10.68 20.97
N GLU A 192 2.30 -10.61 20.53
CA GLU A 192 3.09 -9.41 20.71
C GLU A 192 2.81 -8.34 19.64
N SER A 193 2.73 -7.09 20.10
CA SER A 193 2.49 -5.94 19.22
C SER A 193 3.72 -5.50 18.42
N LYS A 194 4.91 -5.97 18.80
CA LYS A 194 6.17 -5.72 18.11
C LYS A 194 6.56 -6.96 17.30
N SER A 195 7.27 -6.73 16.20
CA SER A 195 7.88 -7.76 15.38
C SER A 195 9.21 -8.19 16.01
N ASN A 196 9.11 -8.87 17.14
CA ASN A 196 10.24 -9.64 17.66
C ASN A 196 10.30 -10.89 16.79
N VAL A 197 11.35 -11.01 15.98
CA VAL A 197 11.51 -12.13 15.05
C VAL A 197 12.73 -12.90 15.50
N SER A 198 12.52 -14.16 15.82
CA SER A 198 13.59 -15.12 16.05
C SER A 198 13.91 -15.79 14.72
N TRP A 199 15.19 -15.97 14.42
CA TRP A 199 15.64 -16.78 13.30
C TRP A 199 16.58 -17.85 13.80
N SER A 200 16.41 -19.08 13.32
CA SER A 200 17.41 -20.13 13.46
C SER A 200 17.77 -20.69 12.10
N PHE A 201 19.04 -21.08 11.99
CA PHE A 201 19.60 -21.74 10.84
C PHE A 201 20.18 -23.06 11.30
N GLU A 202 19.71 -24.15 10.69
CA GLU A 202 20.15 -25.50 10.99
C GLU A 202 20.72 -26.13 9.71
N ILE A 203 21.95 -26.64 9.82
CA ILE A 203 22.56 -27.44 8.77
C ILE A 203 22.58 -28.88 9.25
N ASN A 204 21.84 -29.75 8.60
CA ASN A 204 21.92 -31.19 8.84
C ASN A 204 22.74 -31.83 7.71
N ASP A 205 24.00 -32.16 8.00
CA ASP A 205 24.90 -32.86 7.07
C ASP A 205 25.12 -34.27 7.63
N GLU A 206 24.66 -35.31 6.92
CA GLU A 206 24.79 -36.72 7.34
C GLU A 206 26.26 -37.19 7.47
N ASP A 207 27.21 -36.48 6.86
CA ASP A 207 28.65 -36.74 7.00
C ASP A 207 29.23 -36.18 8.32
N LEU A 208 28.50 -35.30 9.00
CA LEU A 208 28.78 -34.88 10.37
C LEU A 208 28.03 -35.85 11.29
N GLU A 209 28.74 -36.66 12.08
CA GLU A 209 28.15 -37.67 12.98
C GLU A 209 27.12 -37.09 14.00
N GLU A 210 27.00 -35.76 14.11
CA GLU A 210 26.06 -35.03 14.97
C GLU A 210 25.46 -33.83 14.21
N ILE A 211 24.17 -33.56 14.45
CA ILE A 211 23.39 -32.46 13.84
C ILE A 211 24.19 -31.16 13.87
N GLY A 212 24.35 -30.57 12.68
CA GLY A 212 25.24 -29.46 12.43
C GLY A 212 24.77 -28.14 13.03
N THR A 213 25.76 -27.27 13.16
CA THR A 213 25.70 -25.91 13.72
C THR A 213 24.31 -25.26 13.65
N VAL A 214 23.66 -25.12 14.82
CA VAL A 214 22.49 -24.25 14.96
C VAL A 214 22.99 -22.86 15.29
N MET A 215 22.69 -21.91 14.40
CA MET A 215 22.90 -20.49 14.63
C MET A 215 21.55 -19.82 14.85
N ALA A 216 21.32 -19.29 16.04
CA ALA A 216 20.10 -18.55 16.36
C ALA A 216 20.41 -17.06 16.61
N PHE A 217 19.52 -16.19 16.11
CA PHE A 217 19.53 -14.75 16.36
C PHE A 217 18.13 -14.29 16.75
N SER A 218 18.05 -13.53 17.84
CA SER A 218 16.85 -12.79 18.22
C SER A 218 17.18 -11.31 18.23
N THR A 219 16.35 -10.47 17.61
CA THR A 219 16.61 -9.03 17.58
C THR A 219 15.34 -8.22 17.85
N ASP A 220 15.47 -7.17 18.66
CA ASP A 220 14.46 -6.12 18.84
C ASP A 220 14.63 -4.97 17.81
N VAL A 221 15.50 -5.14 16.79
CA VAL A 221 15.93 -4.08 15.86
C VAL A 221 15.56 -4.38 14.40
N THR A 222 15.37 -3.32 13.61
CA THR A 222 15.00 -3.46 12.19
C THR A 222 16.15 -3.99 11.33
N LEU A 223 15.86 -4.73 10.25
CA LEU A 223 16.89 -5.27 9.35
C LEU A 223 17.77 -4.17 8.71
N SER A 224 17.22 -2.99 8.41
CA SER A 224 18.01 -1.86 7.91
C SER A 224 19.11 -1.36 8.87
N SER A 225 18.95 -1.56 10.18
CA SER A 225 19.98 -1.20 11.18
C SER A 225 21.08 -2.24 11.34
N ILE A 226 20.84 -3.48 10.90
CA ILE A 226 21.82 -4.58 11.04
C ILE A 226 22.90 -4.49 9.94
N LYS A 227 22.61 -3.87 8.79
CA LYS A 227 23.61 -3.61 7.73
C LYS A 227 24.72 -2.66 8.14
N SER A 228 24.43 -1.70 9.03
CA SER A 228 25.37 -0.62 9.36
C SER A 228 26.31 -0.99 10.49
N GLU A 229 25.87 -1.83 11.43
CA GLU A 229 26.63 -2.16 12.62
C GLU A 229 26.35 -3.64 12.98
N LYS A 230 27.28 -4.55 12.63
CA LYS A 230 27.26 -6.00 12.95
C LYS A 230 27.15 -6.31 14.47
N ASN A 231 26.96 -5.30 15.32
CA ASN A 231 27.01 -5.32 16.79
C ASN A 231 25.66 -5.61 17.47
N HIS A 232 24.60 -5.88 16.70
CA HIS A 232 23.24 -6.07 17.23
C HIS A 232 22.69 -7.49 17.05
N LEU A 233 23.55 -8.44 16.68
CA LEU A 233 23.19 -9.84 16.55
C LEU A 233 23.79 -10.61 17.72
N ASP A 234 22.93 -11.21 18.54
CA ASP A 234 23.34 -12.16 19.57
C ASP A 234 23.45 -13.54 18.91
N TRP A 235 24.67 -13.96 18.58
CA TRP A 235 24.92 -15.26 17.96
C TRP A 235 24.95 -16.34 19.04
N ILE A 236 24.04 -17.31 18.95
CA ILE A 236 24.14 -18.56 19.72
C ILE A 236 24.54 -19.65 18.74
N LEU A 237 25.78 -20.13 18.85
CA LEU A 237 26.22 -21.34 18.19
C LEU A 237 25.99 -22.52 19.13
N LEU A 238 25.01 -23.37 18.82
CA LEU A 238 24.83 -24.61 19.53
C LEU A 238 25.61 -25.69 18.79
N ASN A 239 26.72 -26.10 19.39
CA ASN A 239 27.41 -27.34 19.07
C ASN A 239 27.23 -28.28 20.27
N PRO A 240 26.61 -29.48 20.13
CA PRO A 240 26.47 -30.43 21.23
C PRO A 240 27.83 -30.90 21.80
N SER A 241 28.93 -30.78 21.06
CA SER A 241 30.28 -31.26 21.44
C SER A 241 31.28 -30.16 21.81
N GLY A 242 30.87 -28.88 21.78
CA GLY A 242 31.53 -27.77 22.47
C GLY A 242 33.04 -27.62 22.30
N LEU A 243 33.50 -27.08 21.17
CA LEU A 243 34.73 -26.26 21.07
C LEU A 243 34.84 -25.71 19.64
N LEU A 244 34.41 -24.47 19.42
CA LEU A 244 35.01 -23.66 18.37
C LEU A 244 36.34 -23.14 18.91
N SER A 245 37.43 -23.38 18.19
CA SER A 245 38.72 -22.86 18.57
C SER A 245 38.86 -21.41 18.08
N TYR A 246 39.72 -20.63 18.72
CA TYR A 246 39.96 -19.23 18.34
C TYR A 246 40.67 -19.09 16.97
N GLU A 247 41.11 -20.21 16.35
CA GLU A 247 41.75 -20.24 15.03
C GLU A 247 40.71 -20.25 13.89
N ASP A 248 39.41 -20.36 14.20
CA ASP A 248 38.29 -20.45 13.24
C ASP A 248 37.61 -19.07 12.99
N GLU A 249 38.24 -17.95 13.39
CA GLU A 249 37.61 -16.60 13.33
C GLU A 249 37.27 -16.17 11.89
N ASP A 250 38.11 -16.49 10.91
CA ASP A 250 37.83 -16.20 9.49
C ASP A 250 36.67 -17.06 8.95
N ASP A 251 36.61 -18.34 9.34
CA ASP A 251 35.51 -19.25 8.97
C ASP A 251 34.19 -18.83 9.62
N LEU A 252 34.24 -18.31 10.86
CA LEU A 252 33.08 -17.74 11.55
C LEU A 252 32.60 -16.44 10.90
N LEU A 253 33.51 -15.61 10.40
CA LEU A 253 33.17 -14.39 9.65
C LEU A 253 32.55 -14.72 8.29
N GLU A 254 33.10 -15.71 7.58
CA GLU A 254 32.54 -16.19 6.30
C GLU A 254 31.16 -16.82 6.49
N LEU A 255 30.99 -17.62 7.55
CA LEU A 255 29.70 -18.19 7.94
C LEU A 255 28.70 -17.09 8.32
N ALA A 256 29.13 -16.09 9.09
CA ALA A 256 28.29 -14.96 9.48
C ALA A 256 27.86 -14.12 8.26
N ASP A 257 28.77 -13.84 7.32
CA ASP A 257 28.44 -13.13 6.09
C ASP A 257 27.49 -13.94 5.20
N THR A 258 27.71 -15.26 5.10
CA THR A 258 26.80 -16.19 4.38
C THR A 258 25.40 -16.19 5.00
N VAL A 259 25.31 -16.20 6.34
CA VAL A 259 24.04 -16.13 7.07
C VAL A 259 23.35 -14.79 6.83
N VAL A 260 24.08 -13.68 6.90
CA VAL A 260 23.52 -12.34 6.65
C VAL A 260 22.99 -12.25 5.21
N ASP A 261 23.73 -12.72 4.22
CA ASP A 261 23.31 -12.71 2.82
C ASP A 261 22.11 -13.65 2.57
N THR A 262 22.11 -14.82 3.20
CA THR A 262 20.98 -15.76 3.17
C THR A 262 19.74 -15.13 3.77
N TRP A 263 19.88 -14.44 4.90
CA TRP A 263 18.80 -13.72 5.56
C TRP A 263 18.23 -12.56 4.73
N TYR A 264 19.09 -11.76 4.08
CA TYR A 264 18.62 -10.73 3.14
C TYR A 264 17.84 -11.32 1.97
N THR A 265 18.35 -12.41 1.40
CA THR A 265 17.71 -13.11 0.29
C THR A 265 16.37 -13.68 0.74
N MET A 266 16.33 -14.31 1.90
CA MET A 266 15.15 -14.93 2.48
C MET A 266 14.08 -13.91 2.82
N THR A 267 14.43 -12.79 3.46
CA THR A 267 13.44 -11.77 3.83
C THR A 267 12.72 -11.20 2.61
N ASN A 268 13.47 -10.97 1.51
CA ASN A 268 12.88 -10.55 0.24
C ASN A 268 11.97 -11.64 -0.35
N TYR A 269 12.37 -12.90 -0.23
CA TYR A 269 11.57 -14.04 -0.65
C TYR A 269 10.27 -14.17 0.15
N LEU A 270 10.32 -14.13 1.49
CA LEU A 270 9.15 -14.21 2.38
C LEU A 270 8.13 -13.12 2.08
N CYS A 271 8.59 -11.90 1.79
CA CYS A 271 7.71 -10.79 1.42
C CYS A 271 6.92 -11.04 0.12
N SER A 272 7.39 -11.96 -0.73
CA SER A 272 6.70 -12.37 -1.95
C SER A 272 5.68 -13.49 -1.74
N ILE A 273 5.82 -14.28 -0.66
CA ILE A 273 4.94 -15.42 -0.36
C ILE A 273 3.55 -14.92 0.06
N LYS A 274 2.53 -15.53 -0.54
CA LYS A 274 1.13 -15.30 -0.22
C LYS A 274 0.54 -16.52 0.47
N ALA A 275 0.19 -16.37 1.74
CA ALA A 275 -0.65 -17.31 2.46
C ALA A 275 -2.14 -16.96 2.24
N PRO A 276 -3.10 -17.82 2.61
CA PRO A 276 -4.53 -17.59 2.37
C PRO A 276 -5.06 -16.25 2.90
N GLY A 277 -5.09 -15.22 2.04
CA GLY A 277 -5.54 -13.88 2.38
C GLY A 277 -4.53 -12.99 3.10
N TYR A 278 -3.33 -13.49 3.39
CA TYR A 278 -2.24 -12.75 4.07
C TYR A 278 -0.95 -12.81 3.23
N ASP A 279 -0.13 -11.77 3.31
CA ASP A 279 1.28 -11.93 3.00
C ASP A 279 2.09 -12.09 4.28
N LEU A 280 3.19 -12.84 4.20
CA LEU A 280 4.00 -13.11 5.39
C LEU A 280 4.57 -11.80 5.98
N ALA A 281 4.83 -10.79 5.14
CA ALA A 281 5.18 -9.44 5.60
C ALA A 281 4.10 -8.84 6.53
N SER A 282 2.83 -8.94 6.18
CA SER A 282 1.72 -8.46 7.03
C SER A 282 1.61 -9.20 8.36
N LEU A 283 2.10 -10.43 8.44
CA LEU A 283 2.19 -11.22 9.67
C LEU A 283 3.45 -10.91 10.48
N GLY A 284 4.43 -10.20 9.91
CA GLY A 284 5.65 -9.77 10.60
C GLY A 284 6.88 -10.61 10.31
N PHE A 285 6.85 -11.46 9.29
CA PHE A 285 8.02 -12.17 8.78
C PHE A 285 8.88 -11.31 7.82
N GLY A 286 8.43 -10.09 7.49
CA GLY A 286 9.10 -9.16 6.57
C GLY A 286 9.60 -7.88 7.25
N MET A 287 10.46 -7.13 6.55
CA MET A 287 10.96 -5.81 6.97
C MET A 287 9.88 -4.73 7.08
#